data_AF-A0A7S2EXD4-F1
#
_entry.id   AF-A0A7S2EXD4-F1
#
_cell.length_a   1.000
_cell.length_b   1.000
_cell.length_c   1.000
_cell.angle_alpha   90.00
_cell.angle_beta   90.00
_cell.angle_gamma   90.00
#
_symmetry.space_group_name_H-M   'P 1'
#
loop_
_entity.id
_entity.type
_entity.pdbx_description
1 polymer ?
#
loop_
_entity_poly.entity_id
_entity_poly.type
_entity_poly.pdbx_seq_one_letter_code
_entity_poly.pdbx_strand_id
1 'polypeptide(L)'
;LGWLMLFHEYDAPGGAFRGGVAVVRRKRDAEENEVDDRKISLIYHLTTSLYMSFLAFYQKTYALAVVSLGGKIQLLSLMIFMLLILALYTANLAALLATETKKPDISNINEAVGAGYNFCSERKNAAIVMDLNGVSPNLIVPDPVEVGGDGKPGFNCPKCAARTRVFEYMRPVHDDNSLFCNAAFASAEDLEVLHKLGDHCDKVIVGEILAHTNVGVPLYEGVSDELLSLFHKKKNDGVLQRELQNAKPNSLCIRADIEGTSLTVEQFTGIWMITFTLAVGGLLAKAIQWCYGKLRNASQGVNEMRLQQFDQWRNPVDTVVVFNGMLYINGSHEGSSPNADDAESFHSCDVKPRGAVKSIIIGEWDDVGIKD
;
A
#
# COMPACT_ATOMS: atom_id res chain seq x y z
N LEU A 1 23.11 -7.09 2.53
CA LEU A 1 23.49 -7.87 3.74
C LEU A 1 23.64 -9.36 3.43
N GLY A 2 22.61 -10.10 3.02
CA GLY A 2 22.76 -11.54 2.73
C GLY A 2 23.81 -11.90 1.69
N TRP A 3 23.87 -11.13 0.61
CA TRP A 3 24.90 -11.32 -0.41
C TRP A 3 26.32 -11.04 0.10
N LEU A 4 26.47 -10.06 1.01
CA LEU A 4 27.76 -9.79 1.68
C LEU A 4 28.15 -10.94 2.60
N MET A 5 27.21 -11.47 3.39
CA MET A 5 27.44 -12.62 4.25
C MET A 5 27.82 -13.87 3.43
N LEU A 6 27.14 -14.10 2.31
CA LEU A 6 27.51 -15.15 1.38
C LEU A 6 28.95 -14.99 0.89
N PHE A 7 29.34 -13.80 0.44
CA PHE A 7 30.69 -13.57 -0.08
C PHE A 7 31.79 -13.78 0.98
N HIS A 8 31.49 -13.45 2.25
CA HIS A 8 32.44 -13.61 3.35
C HIS A 8 32.54 -15.03 3.90
N GLU A 9 31.43 -15.79 3.90
CA GLU A 9 31.38 -17.13 4.49
C GLU A 9 31.38 -18.26 3.45
N TYR A 10 31.41 -17.94 2.16
CA TYR A 10 31.46 -18.96 1.11
C TYR A 10 32.73 -19.80 1.25
N ASP A 11 32.54 -21.10 1.45
CA ASP A 11 33.58 -22.10 1.65
C ASP A 11 34.50 -21.88 2.87
N ALA A 12 34.09 -21.01 3.79
CA ALA A 12 34.79 -20.86 5.07
C ALA A 12 34.57 -22.12 5.93
N PRO A 13 35.61 -22.65 6.60
CA PRO A 13 35.46 -23.79 7.52
C PRO A 13 34.50 -23.43 8.66
N GLY A 14 33.47 -24.25 8.86
CA GLY A 14 32.38 -23.98 9.82
C GLY A 14 31.37 -22.93 9.35
N GLY A 15 31.50 -22.39 8.13
CA GLY A 15 30.57 -21.41 7.57
C GLY A 15 29.23 -22.00 7.15
N ALA A 16 28.20 -21.15 7.07
CA ALA A 16 26.85 -21.55 6.67
C ALA A 16 26.73 -21.90 5.17
N PHE A 17 27.74 -21.56 4.35
CA PHE A 17 27.72 -21.72 2.88
C PHE A 17 28.88 -22.57 2.37
N ARG A 18 28.78 -23.90 2.51
CA ARG A 18 29.80 -24.86 2.03
C ARG A 18 29.82 -24.98 0.51
N GLY A 19 31.00 -25.10 -0.11
CA GLY A 19 31.11 -25.34 -1.55
C GLY A 19 30.63 -26.71 -2.02
N GLY A 20 30.64 -27.71 -1.14
CA GLY A 20 30.31 -29.11 -1.48
C GLY A 20 29.49 -29.85 -0.42
N VAL A 21 28.85 -30.95 -0.84
CA VAL A 21 28.18 -31.93 0.04
C VAL A 21 28.56 -33.34 -0.39
N ALA A 22 28.96 -34.15 0.59
CA ALA A 22 29.17 -35.58 0.40
C ALA A 22 27.83 -36.29 0.17
N VAL A 23 27.74 -37.05 -0.92
CA VAL A 23 26.57 -37.84 -1.29
C VAL A 23 26.98 -39.30 -1.42
N VAL A 24 26.25 -40.20 -0.76
CA VAL A 24 26.43 -41.64 -0.97
C VAL A 24 25.60 -42.05 -2.18
N ARG A 25 26.28 -42.60 -3.18
CA ARG A 25 25.64 -43.24 -4.34
C ARG A 25 25.61 -44.74 -4.15
N ARG A 26 24.40 -45.30 -4.10
CA ARG A 26 24.19 -46.74 -4.15
C ARG A 26 23.75 -47.14 -5.55
N LYS A 27 24.64 -47.74 -6.33
CA LYS A 27 24.28 -48.38 -7.60
C LYS A 27 23.49 -49.65 -7.28
N ARG A 28 22.41 -49.89 -8.02
CA ARG A 28 21.51 -51.03 -7.76
C ARG A 28 22.21 -52.40 -7.81
N ASP A 29 23.28 -52.48 -8.60
CA ASP A 29 23.99 -53.73 -8.90
C ASP A 29 25.40 -53.81 -8.26
N ALA A 30 25.83 -52.78 -7.52
CA ALA A 30 27.14 -52.78 -6.86
C ALA A 30 26.97 -52.91 -5.33
N GLU A 31 27.72 -53.83 -4.72
CA GLU A 31 27.75 -53.96 -3.25
C GLU A 31 28.46 -52.78 -2.56
N GLU A 32 29.34 -52.08 -3.29
CA GLU A 32 30.11 -50.97 -2.75
C GLU A 32 29.36 -49.63 -2.87
N ASN A 33 29.33 -48.89 -1.75
CA ASN A 33 28.82 -47.53 -1.69
C ASN A 33 29.93 -46.56 -2.10
N GLU A 34 29.69 -45.75 -3.13
CA GLU A 34 30.63 -44.73 -3.58
C GLU A 34 30.27 -43.39 -2.92
N VAL A 35 31.21 -42.78 -2.20
CA VAL A 35 31.05 -41.43 -1.63
C VAL A 35 31.60 -40.43 -2.63
N ASP A 36 30.73 -39.57 -3.15
CA ASP A 36 31.08 -38.53 -4.12
C ASP A 36 30.79 -37.14 -3.54
N ASP A 37 31.76 -36.24 -3.65
CA ASP A 37 31.61 -34.85 -3.23
C ASP A 37 31.01 -34.01 -4.34
N ARG A 38 29.78 -33.54 -4.13
CA ARG A 38 29.10 -32.71 -5.11
C ARG A 38 29.20 -31.23 -4.79
N LYS A 39 29.64 -30.47 -5.77
CA LYS A 39 29.56 -29.01 -5.73
C LYS A 39 28.11 -28.54 -5.65
N ILE A 40 27.81 -27.69 -4.69
CA ILE A 40 26.49 -27.06 -4.55
C ILE A 40 26.38 -25.93 -5.57
N SER A 41 25.20 -25.71 -6.15
CA SER A 41 24.99 -24.59 -7.08
C SER A 41 25.02 -23.25 -6.33
N LEU A 42 25.65 -22.24 -6.93
CA LEU A 42 25.68 -20.88 -6.39
C LEU A 42 24.27 -20.31 -6.16
N ILE A 43 23.30 -20.68 -6.99
CA ILE A 43 21.89 -20.24 -6.87
C ILE A 43 21.28 -20.70 -5.54
N TYR A 44 21.62 -21.90 -5.07
CA TYR A 44 21.16 -22.39 -3.77
C TYR A 44 21.71 -21.53 -2.62
N HIS A 45 22.97 -21.11 -2.72
CA HIS A 45 23.58 -20.25 -1.71
C HIS A 45 23.02 -18.83 -1.74
N LEU A 46 22.81 -18.25 -2.92
CA LEU A 46 22.19 -16.94 -3.10
C LEU A 46 20.76 -16.90 -2.51
N THR A 47 19.96 -17.92 -2.80
CA THR A 47 18.59 -18.01 -2.25
C THR A 47 18.59 -18.23 -0.73
N THR A 48 19.52 -19.02 -0.22
CA THR A 48 19.68 -19.26 1.22
C THR A 48 20.15 -18.01 1.96
N SER A 49 21.09 -17.25 1.39
CA SER A 49 21.60 -16.03 2.04
C SER A 49 20.56 -14.91 2.07
N LEU A 50 19.77 -14.78 1.01
CA LEU A 50 18.63 -13.87 0.94
C LEU A 50 17.57 -14.25 1.98
N TYR A 51 17.24 -15.54 2.06
CA TYR A 51 16.29 -16.09 3.05
C TYR A 51 16.75 -15.83 4.50
N MET A 52 18.00 -16.15 4.83
CA MET A 52 18.56 -15.94 6.18
C MET A 52 18.57 -14.47 6.57
N SER A 53 18.86 -13.56 5.63
CA SER A 53 18.80 -12.12 5.89
C SER A 53 17.39 -11.64 6.19
N PHE A 54 16.40 -12.17 5.45
CA PHE A 54 15.00 -11.85 5.68
C PHE A 54 14.53 -12.37 7.05
N LEU A 55 14.88 -13.60 7.42
CA LEU A 55 14.56 -14.13 8.75
C LEU A 55 15.18 -13.32 9.87
N ALA A 56 16.47 -12.98 9.74
CA ALA A 56 17.19 -12.18 10.73
C ALA A 56 16.52 -10.83 10.97
N PHE A 57 16.05 -10.19 9.89
CA PHE A 57 15.37 -8.90 9.98
C PHE A 57 14.00 -9.00 10.68
N TYR A 58 13.18 -10.00 10.35
CA TYR A 58 11.80 -10.08 10.83
C TYR A 58 11.62 -10.79 12.17
N GLN A 59 12.24 -11.95 12.35
CA GLN A 59 11.99 -12.81 13.51
C GLN A 59 13.00 -12.58 14.64
N LYS A 60 14.03 -11.75 14.41
CA LYS A 60 15.18 -11.57 15.31
C LYS A 60 15.86 -12.89 15.74
N THR A 61 15.53 -13.99 15.07
CA THR A 61 15.92 -15.36 15.43
C THR A 61 16.09 -16.20 14.16
N TYR A 62 16.96 -17.22 14.23
CA TYR A 62 17.24 -18.15 13.13
C TYR A 62 16.56 -19.51 13.30
N ALA A 63 15.71 -19.67 14.32
CA ALA A 63 15.23 -20.98 14.79
C ALA A 63 14.33 -21.73 13.80
N LEU A 64 13.73 -21.02 12.83
CA LEU A 64 12.81 -21.59 11.83
C LEU A 64 13.40 -21.51 10.42
N ALA A 65 14.56 -22.14 10.22
CA ALA A 65 15.06 -22.34 8.85
C ALA A 65 14.18 -23.39 8.14
N VAL A 66 13.87 -23.22 6.84
CA VAL A 66 13.18 -24.22 6.01
C VAL A 66 14.22 -24.89 5.11
N VAL A 67 14.27 -26.24 5.07
CA VAL A 67 15.33 -26.96 4.31
C VAL A 67 15.11 -26.87 2.80
N SER A 68 13.86 -27.03 2.36
CA SER A 68 13.53 -27.13 0.93
C SER A 68 13.64 -25.78 0.23
N LEU A 69 14.21 -25.77 -0.99
CA LEU A 69 14.35 -24.55 -1.80
C LEU A 69 12.99 -23.89 -2.05
N GLY A 70 11.99 -24.69 -2.45
CA GLY A 70 10.62 -24.19 -2.65
C GLY A 70 10.01 -23.58 -1.37
N GLY A 71 10.28 -24.17 -0.20
CA GLY A 71 9.83 -23.62 1.08
C GLY A 71 10.51 -22.31 1.44
N LYS A 72 11.81 -22.15 1.13
CA LYS A 72 12.53 -20.87 1.30
C LYS A 72 11.93 -19.77 0.42
N ILE A 73 11.64 -20.07 -0.85
CA ILE A 73 11.01 -19.12 -1.79
C ILE A 73 9.60 -18.74 -1.30
N GLN A 74 8.80 -19.72 -0.88
CA GLN A 74 7.45 -19.48 -0.37
C GLN A 74 7.45 -18.60 0.88
N LEU A 75 8.32 -18.89 1.85
CA LEU A 75 8.40 -18.08 3.06
C LEU A 75 8.91 -16.66 2.75
N LEU A 76 9.87 -16.52 1.83
CA LEU A 76 10.32 -15.21 1.37
C LEU A 76 9.17 -14.40 0.76
N SER A 77 8.35 -15.04 -0.07
CA SER A 77 7.15 -14.42 -0.65
C SER A 77 6.17 -13.95 0.43
N LEU A 78 5.90 -14.78 1.44
CA LEU A 78 5.03 -14.41 2.58
C LEU A 78 5.61 -13.24 3.39
N MET A 79 6.92 -13.20 3.58
CA MET A 79 7.58 -12.09 4.31
C MET A 79 7.53 -10.78 3.51
N ILE A 80 7.76 -10.83 2.19
CA ILE A 80 7.62 -9.65 1.31
C ILE A 80 6.17 -9.17 1.32
N PHE A 81 5.20 -10.08 1.29
CA PHE A 81 3.78 -9.75 1.40
C PHE A 81 3.48 -8.98 2.69
N MET A 82 3.94 -9.49 3.83
CA MET A 82 3.77 -8.83 5.13
C MET A 82 4.43 -7.45 5.17
N LEU A 83 5.63 -7.30 4.58
CA LEU A 83 6.32 -6.01 4.44
C LEU A 83 5.46 -5.02 3.67
N LEU A 84 4.96 -5.43 2.50
CA LEU A 84 4.14 -4.59 1.63
C LEU A 84 2.84 -4.19 2.32
N ILE A 85 2.18 -5.10 3.06
CA ILE A 85 1.00 -4.76 3.86
C ILE A 85 1.33 -3.72 4.92
N LEU A 86 2.44 -3.88 5.65
CA LEU A 86 2.84 -2.91 6.67
C LEU A 86 3.14 -1.53 6.06
N ALA A 87 3.87 -1.49 4.94
CA ALA A 87 4.19 -0.26 4.23
C ALA A 87 2.94 0.42 3.66
N LEU A 88 1.99 -0.36 3.14
CA LEU A 88 0.69 0.14 2.71
C LEU A 88 -0.14 0.68 3.87
N TYR A 89 -0.16 -0.04 4.98
CA TYR A 89 -0.89 0.38 6.17
C TYR A 89 -0.36 1.71 6.68
N THR A 90 0.97 1.87 6.75
CA THR A 90 1.59 3.15 7.15
C THR A 90 1.35 4.25 6.13
N ALA A 91 1.39 3.95 4.82
CA ALA A 91 1.09 4.92 3.78
C ALA A 91 -0.38 5.37 3.81
N ASN A 92 -1.32 4.44 4.00
CA ASN A 92 -2.74 4.76 4.10
C ASN A 92 -3.05 5.50 5.39
N LEU A 93 -2.42 5.12 6.50
CA LEU A 93 -2.52 5.87 7.76
C LEU A 93 -1.99 7.30 7.59
N ALA A 94 -0.84 7.46 6.92
CA ALA A 94 -0.29 8.79 6.63
C ALA A 94 -1.22 9.60 5.72
N ALA A 95 -1.81 8.97 4.70
CA ALA A 95 -2.81 9.61 3.84
C ALA A 95 -4.04 10.05 4.64
N LEU A 96 -4.59 9.18 5.48
CA LEU A 96 -5.74 9.51 6.34
C LEU A 96 -5.43 10.60 7.38
N LEU A 97 -4.19 10.67 7.87
CA LEU A 97 -3.75 11.73 8.79
C LEU A 97 -3.45 13.05 8.06
N ALA A 98 -3.04 12.98 6.80
CA ALA A 98 -2.80 14.15 5.96
C ALA A 98 -4.11 14.72 5.38
N THR A 99 -5.13 13.88 5.19
CA THR A 99 -6.46 14.38 4.87
C THR A 99 -7.02 15.07 6.08
N GLU A 100 -6.98 16.41 6.09
CA GLU A 100 -7.90 17.18 6.94
C GLU A 100 -9.31 16.64 6.69
N THR A 101 -10.09 16.47 7.76
CA THR A 101 -11.43 15.88 7.72
C THR A 101 -12.32 16.76 6.86
N LYS A 102 -12.34 16.49 5.55
CA LYS A 102 -13.26 17.11 4.63
C LYS A 102 -14.64 16.69 5.10
N LYS A 103 -15.45 17.66 5.52
CA LYS A 103 -16.88 17.42 5.75
C LYS A 103 -17.45 16.78 4.48
N PRO A 104 -18.43 15.87 4.61
CA PRO A 104 -19.04 15.22 3.44
C PRO A 104 -19.41 16.29 2.42
N ASP A 105 -18.90 16.15 1.20
CA ASP A 105 -19.17 17.07 0.10
C ASP A 105 -20.67 17.02 -0.17
N ILE A 106 -21.37 18.09 0.23
CA ILE A 106 -22.77 18.28 -0.11
C ILE A 106 -22.83 18.51 -1.62
N SER A 107 -23.42 17.54 -2.31
CA SER A 107 -23.49 17.57 -3.77
C SER A 107 -24.66 18.41 -4.28
N ASN A 108 -25.73 18.52 -3.49
CA ASN A 108 -26.98 19.13 -3.91
C ASN A 108 -27.68 19.89 -2.76
N ILE A 109 -28.58 20.80 -3.14
CA ILE A 109 -29.31 21.64 -2.18
C ILE A 109 -30.21 20.84 -1.25
N ASN A 110 -30.81 19.74 -1.72
CA ASN A 110 -31.72 18.92 -0.92
C ASN A 110 -30.98 18.19 0.21
N GLU A 111 -29.76 17.73 -0.07
CA GLU A 111 -28.85 17.14 0.91
C GLU A 111 -28.44 18.16 1.97
N ALA A 112 -28.13 19.40 1.57
CA ALA A 112 -27.85 20.49 2.51
C ALA A 112 -29.05 20.79 3.43
N VAL A 113 -30.24 20.89 2.85
CA VAL A 113 -31.48 21.15 3.59
C VAL A 113 -31.81 19.98 4.53
N GLY A 114 -31.66 18.73 4.06
CA GLY A 114 -31.88 17.53 4.86
C GLY A 114 -30.88 17.39 6.02
N ALA A 115 -29.66 17.88 5.84
CA ALA A 115 -28.62 17.95 6.87
C ALA A 115 -28.82 19.14 7.85
N GLY A 116 -29.82 20.00 7.62
CA GLY A 116 -30.14 21.13 8.50
C GLY A 116 -29.21 22.33 8.34
N TYR A 117 -28.65 22.56 7.15
CA TYR A 117 -27.76 23.69 6.88
C TYR A 117 -28.53 25.01 6.87
N ASN A 118 -27.92 26.05 7.42
CA ASN A 118 -28.36 27.43 7.23
C ASN A 118 -27.58 28.09 6.08
N PHE A 119 -28.24 29.01 5.38
CA PHE A 119 -27.75 29.63 4.16
C PHE A 119 -27.60 31.15 4.30
N CYS A 120 -26.43 31.66 3.92
CA CYS A 120 -26.26 33.10 3.67
C CYS A 120 -26.59 33.40 2.22
N SER A 121 -27.33 34.47 1.96
CA SER A 121 -27.55 34.92 0.59
C SER A 121 -27.91 36.39 0.55
N GLU A 122 -27.64 37.04 -0.58
CA GLU A 122 -28.25 38.33 -0.89
C GLU A 122 -29.76 38.14 -1.06
N ARG A 123 -30.57 39.09 -0.58
CA ARG A 123 -32.03 38.95 -0.58
C ARG A 123 -32.64 38.64 -1.95
N LYS A 124 -32.13 39.27 -3.01
CA LYS A 124 -32.59 39.01 -4.39
C LYS A 124 -32.33 37.55 -4.83
N ASN A 125 -31.20 36.97 -4.44
CA ASN A 125 -30.84 35.59 -4.77
C ASN A 125 -31.64 34.62 -3.89
N ALA A 126 -31.77 34.95 -2.61
CA ALA A 126 -32.56 34.17 -1.66
C ALA A 126 -34.02 34.03 -2.11
N ALA A 127 -34.64 35.12 -2.59
CA ALA A 127 -36.01 35.09 -3.12
C ALA A 127 -36.16 34.11 -4.29
N ILE A 128 -35.21 34.11 -5.22
CA ILE A 128 -35.23 33.22 -6.39
C ILE A 128 -35.04 31.76 -5.96
N VAL A 129 -34.10 31.49 -5.05
CA VAL A 129 -33.83 30.13 -4.59
C VAL A 129 -35.00 29.58 -3.76
N MET A 130 -35.64 30.41 -2.92
CA MET A 130 -36.83 30.02 -2.16
C MET A 130 -38.00 29.65 -3.09
N ASP A 131 -38.22 30.44 -4.15
CA ASP A 131 -39.31 30.20 -5.12
C ASP A 131 -39.07 28.92 -5.95
N LEU A 132 -37.84 28.71 -6.42
CA LEU A 132 -37.51 27.59 -7.31
C LEU A 132 -37.27 26.26 -6.58
N ASN A 133 -36.64 26.29 -5.40
CA ASN A 133 -36.17 25.09 -4.70
C ASN A 133 -36.96 24.79 -3.42
N GLY A 134 -37.95 25.61 -3.05
CA GLY A 134 -38.77 25.41 -1.87
C GLY A 134 -38.00 25.52 -0.54
N VAL A 135 -36.88 26.24 -0.52
CA VAL A 135 -36.10 26.47 0.70
C VAL A 135 -36.93 27.31 1.69
N SER A 136 -37.04 26.84 2.93
CA SER A 136 -37.77 27.58 3.96
C SER A 136 -37.05 28.90 4.29
N PRO A 137 -37.78 30.04 4.43
CA PRO A 137 -37.18 31.31 4.83
C PRO A 137 -36.41 31.26 6.16
N ASN A 138 -36.76 30.32 7.06
CA ASN A 138 -36.12 30.16 8.36
C ASN A 138 -34.69 29.57 8.27
N LEU A 139 -34.35 28.94 7.14
CA LEU A 139 -33.00 28.43 6.89
C LEU A 139 -32.08 29.50 6.32
N ILE A 140 -32.60 30.68 5.98
CA ILE A 140 -31.81 31.79 5.46
C ILE A 140 -31.53 32.76 6.59
N VAL A 141 -30.24 33.05 6.81
CA VAL A 141 -29.79 33.97 7.86
C VAL A 141 -30.45 35.35 7.66
N PRO A 142 -31.11 35.91 8.69
CA PRO A 142 -31.71 37.22 8.62
C PRO A 142 -30.64 38.32 8.57
N ASP A 143 -30.94 39.46 7.93
CA ASP A 143 -30.02 40.59 7.84
C ASP A 143 -29.85 41.27 9.23
N PRO A 144 -28.66 41.20 9.87
CA PRO A 144 -28.49 41.63 11.26
C PRO A 144 -28.73 43.13 11.44
N VAL A 145 -29.70 43.46 12.30
CA VAL A 145 -30.14 44.85 12.56
C VAL A 145 -29.01 45.70 13.15
N GLU A 146 -28.13 45.10 13.95
CA GLU A 146 -27.01 45.77 14.62
C GLU A 146 -26.03 46.42 13.63
N VAL A 147 -25.91 45.85 12.43
CA VAL A 147 -25.00 46.34 11.38
C VAL A 147 -25.74 47.03 10.23
N GLY A 148 -26.96 47.49 10.48
CA GLY A 148 -27.80 48.24 9.54
C GLY A 148 -28.71 47.39 8.65
N GLY A 149 -28.92 46.12 9.00
CA GLY A 149 -29.92 45.25 8.37
C GLY A 149 -31.34 45.53 8.85
N ASP A 150 -32.32 44.80 8.30
CA ASP A 150 -33.75 44.94 8.63
C ASP A 150 -34.37 43.68 9.25
N GLY A 151 -33.57 42.68 9.62
CA GLY A 151 -34.00 41.44 10.27
C GLY A 151 -34.76 40.47 9.36
N LYS A 152 -34.87 40.76 8.05
CA LYS A 152 -35.53 39.86 7.09
C LYS A 152 -34.54 38.86 6.50
N PRO A 153 -35.00 37.69 6.02
CA PRO A 153 -34.14 36.69 5.39
C PRO A 153 -33.32 37.27 4.23
N GLY A 154 -32.00 37.03 4.29
CA GLY A 154 -31.03 37.45 3.28
C GLY A 154 -30.59 38.91 3.41
N PHE A 155 -29.32 39.15 3.10
CA PHE A 155 -28.68 40.46 3.22
C PHE A 155 -29.17 41.43 2.14
N ASN A 156 -29.61 42.63 2.53
CA ASN A 156 -30.11 43.65 1.61
C ASN A 156 -29.53 45.05 1.87
N CYS A 157 -28.62 45.19 2.83
CA CYS A 157 -28.15 46.50 3.23
C CYS A 157 -27.27 47.17 2.14
N PRO A 158 -27.67 48.33 1.58
CA PRO A 158 -26.96 48.97 0.46
C PRO A 158 -25.60 49.56 0.84
N LYS A 159 -25.42 49.90 2.12
CA LYS A 159 -24.22 50.61 2.61
C LYS A 159 -23.10 49.69 3.06
N CYS A 160 -23.31 48.38 3.05
CA CYS A 160 -22.48 47.45 3.79
C CYS A 160 -22.00 46.24 2.99
N ALA A 161 -21.96 46.36 1.66
CA ALA A 161 -21.44 45.33 0.77
C ALA A 161 -22.08 43.96 1.02
N ALA A 162 -23.40 43.85 0.84
CA ALA A 162 -24.15 42.58 0.99
C ALA A 162 -23.45 41.40 0.31
N ARG A 163 -22.85 41.65 -0.87
CA ARG A 163 -22.06 40.69 -1.65
C ARG A 163 -20.90 40.04 -0.88
N THR A 164 -20.08 40.82 -0.16
CA THR A 164 -18.94 40.26 0.59
C THR A 164 -19.41 39.63 1.90
N ARG A 165 -20.42 40.22 2.54
CA ARG A 165 -21.00 39.71 3.79
C ARG A 165 -21.51 38.29 3.70
N VAL A 166 -22.10 37.91 2.56
CA VAL A 166 -22.53 36.52 2.32
C VAL A 166 -21.43 35.52 2.65
N PHE A 167 -20.19 35.85 2.32
CA PHE A 167 -19.05 35.00 2.56
C PHE A 167 -18.42 35.24 3.95
N GLU A 168 -18.43 36.47 4.48
CA GLU A 168 -17.90 36.78 5.83
C GLU A 168 -18.65 36.06 6.96
N TYR A 169 -19.97 35.89 6.80
CA TYR A 169 -20.82 35.20 7.77
C TYR A 169 -20.90 33.68 7.55
N MET A 170 -20.20 33.14 6.54
CA MET A 170 -20.13 31.72 6.30
C MET A 170 -19.08 31.07 7.20
N ARG A 171 -19.49 30.13 8.06
CA ARG A 171 -18.60 29.39 8.97
C ARG A 171 -18.94 27.90 8.95
N PRO A 172 -17.93 27.01 8.94
CA PRO A 172 -18.19 25.58 8.93
C PRO A 172 -18.86 25.10 10.23
N VAL A 173 -18.54 25.72 11.38
CA VAL A 173 -19.09 25.40 12.69
C VAL A 173 -19.41 26.71 13.40
N HIS A 174 -20.65 26.85 13.87
CA HIS A 174 -21.12 27.99 14.63
C HIS A 174 -22.28 27.58 15.55
N ASP A 175 -22.40 28.24 16.70
CA ASP A 175 -23.49 27.99 17.65
C ASP A 175 -24.72 28.88 17.36
N ASP A 176 -24.51 30.01 16.66
CA ASP A 176 -25.55 30.99 16.39
C ASP A 176 -26.03 30.94 14.93
N ASN A 177 -27.16 30.28 14.73
CA ASN A 177 -27.84 30.16 13.43
C ASN A 177 -28.48 31.47 12.94
N SER A 178 -28.63 32.47 13.82
CA SER A 178 -29.20 33.76 13.46
C SER A 178 -28.20 34.70 12.82
N LEU A 179 -26.89 34.43 13.01
CA LEU A 179 -25.80 35.27 12.54
C LEU A 179 -24.93 34.60 11.48
N PHE A 180 -24.65 33.30 11.65
CA PHE A 180 -23.74 32.56 10.77
C PHE A 180 -24.49 31.48 9.97
N CYS A 181 -23.93 31.13 8.82
CA CYS A 181 -24.44 30.09 7.93
C CYS A 181 -23.37 29.04 7.62
N ASN A 182 -23.83 27.86 7.24
CA ASN A 182 -22.96 26.75 6.84
C ASN A 182 -22.61 26.80 5.34
N ALA A 183 -23.53 27.31 4.52
CA ALA A 183 -23.38 27.44 3.08
C ALA A 183 -23.90 28.81 2.60
N ALA A 184 -23.57 29.17 1.37
CA ALA A 184 -23.97 30.45 0.78
C ALA A 184 -24.52 30.30 -0.63
N PHE A 185 -25.56 31.07 -0.96
CA PHE A 185 -26.03 31.27 -2.33
C PHE A 185 -25.54 32.62 -2.85
N ALA A 186 -24.67 32.56 -3.86
CA ALA A 186 -24.12 33.72 -4.55
C ALA A 186 -24.25 33.56 -6.07
N SER A 187 -24.08 34.66 -6.82
CA SER A 187 -23.94 34.55 -8.27
C SER A 187 -22.62 33.89 -8.64
N ALA A 188 -22.59 33.19 -9.77
CA ALA A 188 -21.38 32.52 -10.23
C ALA A 188 -20.24 33.52 -10.47
N GLU A 189 -20.57 34.72 -10.96
CA GLU A 189 -19.62 35.79 -11.21
C GLU A 189 -19.02 36.31 -9.89
N ASP A 190 -19.84 36.46 -8.86
CA ASP A 190 -19.37 37.01 -7.58
C ASP A 190 -18.44 36.03 -6.88
N LEU A 191 -18.81 34.76 -6.95
CA LEU A 191 -18.04 33.66 -6.40
C LEU A 191 -16.74 33.43 -7.17
N GLU A 192 -16.73 33.54 -8.51
CA GLU A 192 -15.48 33.52 -9.28
C GLU A 192 -14.57 34.71 -8.93
N VAL A 193 -15.11 35.92 -8.83
CA VAL A 193 -14.29 37.11 -8.55
C VAL A 193 -13.71 37.08 -7.14
N LEU A 194 -14.54 36.85 -6.12
CA LEU A 194 -14.10 36.89 -4.72
C LEU A 194 -13.16 35.74 -4.37
N HIS A 195 -13.41 34.54 -4.92
CA HIS A 195 -12.49 33.43 -4.75
C HIS A 195 -11.16 33.73 -5.44
N LYS A 196 -11.17 34.24 -6.68
CA LYS A 196 -9.93 34.50 -7.40
C LYS A 196 -9.09 35.64 -6.82
N LEU A 197 -9.71 36.64 -6.20
CA LEU A 197 -9.00 37.72 -5.50
C LEU A 197 -8.27 37.26 -4.23
N GLY A 198 -8.50 36.03 -3.78
CA GLY A 198 -7.82 35.46 -2.62
C GLY A 198 -8.50 35.76 -1.28
N ASP A 199 -9.57 36.56 -1.27
CA ASP A 199 -10.26 36.97 -0.04
C ASP A 199 -10.92 35.79 0.67
N HIS A 200 -11.30 34.75 -0.08
CA HIS A 200 -12.09 33.61 0.42
C HIS A 200 -11.60 32.25 -0.11
N CYS A 201 -10.28 32.01 -0.07
CA CYS A 201 -9.69 30.71 -0.49
C CYS A 201 -10.06 29.53 0.42
N ASP A 202 -10.60 29.81 1.60
CA ASP A 202 -11.12 28.84 2.57
C ASP A 202 -12.50 28.28 2.18
N LYS A 203 -13.08 28.76 1.07
CA LYS A 203 -14.44 28.42 0.63
C LYS A 203 -14.39 27.64 -0.68
N VAL A 204 -15.22 26.60 -0.77
CA VAL A 204 -15.30 25.74 -1.94
C VAL A 204 -16.67 25.87 -2.59
N ILE A 205 -16.67 25.84 -3.91
CA ILE A 205 -17.88 25.87 -4.73
C ILE A 205 -18.42 24.45 -4.80
N VAL A 206 -19.67 24.25 -4.38
CA VAL A 206 -20.32 22.93 -4.40
C VAL A 206 -21.64 22.99 -5.17
N GLY A 207 -21.98 21.89 -5.83
CA GLY A 207 -23.23 21.72 -6.57
C GLY A 207 -23.29 22.38 -7.95
N GLU A 208 -24.48 22.34 -8.54
CA GLU A 208 -24.80 22.90 -9.86
C GLU A 208 -25.43 24.30 -9.76
N ILE A 209 -25.48 25.02 -10.88
CA ILE A 209 -26.13 26.32 -10.97
C ILE A 209 -27.64 26.15 -10.73
N LEU A 210 -28.16 26.77 -9.67
CA LEU A 210 -29.56 26.63 -9.26
C LEU A 210 -30.54 27.43 -10.14
N ALA A 211 -30.08 28.56 -10.68
CA ALA A 211 -30.91 29.46 -11.47
C ALA A 211 -30.06 30.30 -12.42
N HIS A 212 -30.64 30.66 -13.57
CA HIS A 212 -30.08 31.64 -14.48
C HIS A 212 -30.88 32.93 -14.40
N THR A 213 -30.22 34.02 -14.03
CA THR A 213 -30.81 35.36 -14.04
C THR A 213 -30.21 36.20 -15.15
N ASN A 214 -31.06 36.77 -16.00
CA ASN A 214 -30.60 37.73 -16.98
C ASN A 214 -30.41 39.09 -16.32
N VAL A 215 -29.18 39.62 -16.37
CA VAL A 215 -28.89 40.99 -15.97
C VAL A 215 -29.00 41.88 -17.20
N GLY A 216 -29.87 42.88 -17.13
CA GLY A 216 -30.07 43.88 -18.18
C GLY A 216 -29.65 45.27 -17.72
N VAL A 217 -29.27 46.12 -18.66
CA VAL A 217 -29.11 47.55 -18.43
C VAL A 217 -30.46 48.21 -18.76
N PRO A 218 -31.10 48.91 -17.82
CA PRO A 218 -32.33 49.63 -18.13
C PRO A 218 -32.01 50.75 -19.13
N LEU A 219 -32.72 50.76 -20.26
CA LEU A 219 -32.57 51.77 -21.31
C LEU A 219 -33.80 52.66 -21.35
N TYR A 220 -33.58 53.94 -21.66
CA TYR A 220 -34.67 54.86 -21.97
C TYR A 220 -35.24 54.55 -23.36
N GLU A 221 -36.57 54.55 -23.50
CA GLU A 221 -37.27 54.13 -24.74
C GLU A 221 -36.82 54.91 -25.98
N GLY A 222 -36.52 56.20 -25.85
CA GLY A 222 -36.09 57.01 -27.00
C GLY A 222 -34.72 56.64 -27.60
N VAL A 223 -33.91 55.85 -26.90
CA VAL A 223 -32.56 55.44 -27.34
C VAL A 223 -32.38 53.92 -27.38
N SER A 224 -33.43 53.15 -27.06
CA SER A 224 -33.33 51.70 -26.91
C SER A 224 -32.92 51.01 -28.21
N ASP A 225 -33.50 51.43 -29.34
CA ASP A 225 -33.29 50.76 -30.63
C ASP A 225 -31.86 50.97 -31.16
N GLU A 226 -31.34 52.19 -31.02
CA GLU A 226 -29.99 52.54 -31.41
C GLU A 226 -28.96 51.79 -30.55
N LEU A 227 -29.14 51.78 -29.22
CA LEU A 227 -28.25 51.09 -28.29
C LEU A 227 -28.32 49.57 -28.43
N LEU A 228 -29.49 49.00 -28.69
CA LEU A 228 -29.65 47.56 -28.90
C LEU A 228 -28.85 47.10 -30.12
N SER A 229 -28.92 47.84 -31.22
CA SER A 229 -28.12 47.55 -32.43
C SER A 229 -26.62 47.59 -32.14
N LEU A 230 -26.17 48.55 -31.31
CA LEU A 230 -24.78 48.68 -30.89
C LEU A 230 -24.35 47.51 -30.00
N PHE A 231 -25.17 47.08 -29.03
CA PHE A 231 -24.89 45.93 -28.17
C PHE A 231 -24.79 44.63 -28.98
N HIS A 232 -25.69 44.41 -29.94
CA HIS A 232 -25.60 43.26 -30.83
C HIS A 232 -24.32 43.27 -31.65
N LYS A 233 -23.95 44.42 -32.22
CA LYS A 233 -22.68 44.56 -32.94
C LYS A 233 -21.48 44.26 -32.04
N LYS A 234 -21.42 44.85 -30.84
CA LYS A 234 -20.32 44.62 -29.88
C LYS A 234 -20.25 43.16 -29.38
N LYS A 235 -21.40 42.50 -29.25
CA LYS A 235 -21.48 41.07 -28.93
C LYS A 235 -20.94 40.22 -30.08
N ASN A 236 -21.36 40.49 -31.32
CA ASN A 236 -20.92 39.77 -32.52
C ASN A 236 -19.43 39.98 -32.82
N ASP A 237 -18.92 41.19 -32.58
CA ASP A 237 -17.50 41.53 -32.71
C ASP A 237 -16.62 40.88 -31.62
N GLY A 238 -17.22 40.18 -30.64
CA GLY A 238 -16.51 39.53 -29.53
C GLY A 238 -15.89 40.51 -28.53
N VAL A 239 -16.22 41.81 -28.61
CA VAL A 239 -15.67 42.85 -27.72
C VAL A 239 -16.08 42.58 -26.28
N LEU A 240 -17.36 42.26 -26.05
CA LEU A 240 -17.86 41.97 -24.71
C LEU A 240 -17.13 40.77 -24.08
N GLN A 241 -16.93 39.69 -24.85
CA GLN A 241 -16.23 38.50 -24.37
C GLN A 241 -14.77 38.81 -24.03
N ARG A 242 -14.09 39.62 -24.84
CA ARG A 242 -12.72 40.06 -24.59
C ARG A 242 -12.62 40.88 -23.30
N GLU A 243 -13.50 41.86 -23.12
CA GLU A 243 -13.50 42.68 -21.91
C GLU A 243 -13.85 41.86 -20.66
N LEU A 244 -14.80 40.91 -20.76
CA LEU A 244 -15.12 40.00 -19.66
C LEU A 244 -13.93 39.09 -19.31
N GLN A 245 -13.19 38.60 -20.30
CA GLN A 245 -11.97 37.82 -20.07
C GLN A 245 -10.86 38.65 -19.45
N ASN A 246 -10.66 39.89 -19.91
CA ASN A 246 -9.67 40.82 -19.36
C ASN A 246 -10.02 41.25 -17.93
N ALA A 247 -11.32 41.41 -17.63
CA ALA A 247 -11.81 41.76 -16.30
C ALA A 247 -11.82 40.56 -15.34
N LYS A 248 -11.69 39.32 -15.85
CA LYS A 248 -11.65 38.12 -15.01
C LYS A 248 -10.32 38.10 -14.24
N PRO A 249 -10.33 38.17 -12.90
CA PRO A 249 -9.08 38.12 -12.13
C PRO A 249 -8.36 36.77 -12.35
N ASN A 250 -7.04 36.77 -12.17
CA ASN A 250 -6.25 35.55 -12.05
C ASN A 250 -6.49 34.96 -10.66
N SER A 251 -6.61 33.63 -10.55
CA SER A 251 -6.84 33.02 -9.24
C SER A 251 -5.59 33.08 -8.38
N LEU A 252 -5.68 33.76 -7.23
CA LEU A 252 -4.63 33.77 -6.22
C LEU A 252 -4.75 32.58 -5.25
N CYS A 253 -5.92 31.94 -5.17
CA CYS A 253 -6.08 30.73 -4.38
C CYS A 253 -5.30 29.58 -5.00
N ILE A 254 -4.33 29.06 -4.23
CA ILE A 254 -3.75 27.76 -4.49
C ILE A 254 -4.90 26.77 -4.32
N ARG A 255 -5.34 26.15 -5.41
CA ARG A 255 -6.19 24.98 -5.27
C ARG A 255 -5.37 23.98 -4.50
N ALA A 256 -5.76 23.71 -3.26
CA ALA A 256 -5.40 22.46 -2.60
C ALA A 256 -6.10 21.37 -3.42
N ASP A 257 -5.51 21.06 -4.58
CA ASP A 257 -5.97 20.01 -5.47
C ASP A 257 -5.84 18.72 -4.67
N ILE A 258 -6.95 18.36 -4.02
CA ILE A 258 -7.28 17.07 -3.45
C ILE A 258 -6.05 16.41 -2.81
N GLU A 259 -5.60 16.96 -1.68
CA GLU A 259 -4.63 16.24 -0.85
C GLU A 259 -5.24 14.88 -0.47
N GLY A 260 -4.56 13.82 -0.93
CA GLY A 260 -4.77 12.42 -0.60
C GLY A 260 -6.19 11.89 -0.77
N THR A 261 -6.61 11.51 -1.99
CA THR A 261 -7.67 10.49 -2.07
C THR A 261 -7.17 9.23 -1.34
N SER A 262 -7.96 8.76 -0.37
CA SER A 262 -7.68 7.48 0.30
C SER A 262 -7.46 6.40 -0.75
N LEU A 263 -6.44 5.56 -0.58
CA LEU A 263 -6.13 4.53 -1.58
C LEU A 263 -7.37 3.66 -1.86
N THR A 264 -7.76 3.57 -3.13
CA THR A 264 -8.91 2.75 -3.53
C THR A 264 -8.54 1.27 -3.49
N VAL A 265 -9.53 0.39 -3.28
CA VAL A 265 -9.31 -1.07 -3.29
C VAL A 265 -8.61 -1.54 -4.56
N GLU A 266 -8.87 -0.87 -5.70
CA GLU A 266 -8.19 -1.15 -6.97
C GLU A 266 -6.67 -0.95 -6.89
N GLN A 267 -6.20 0.08 -6.19
CA GLN A 267 -4.76 0.32 -6.00
C GLN A 267 -4.11 -0.77 -5.13
N PHE A 268 -4.85 -1.44 -4.25
CA PHE A 268 -4.35 -2.56 -3.45
C PHE A 268 -4.19 -3.87 -4.25
N THR A 269 -4.86 -4.01 -5.39
CA THR A 269 -4.82 -5.26 -6.19
C THR A 269 -3.43 -5.61 -6.71
N GLY A 270 -2.60 -4.60 -7.01
CA GLY A 270 -1.23 -4.80 -7.50
C GLY A 270 -0.36 -5.60 -6.54
N ILE A 271 -0.53 -5.41 -5.23
CA ILE A 271 0.27 -6.12 -4.22
C ILE A 271 -0.13 -7.59 -4.13
N TRP A 272 -1.43 -7.88 -4.16
CA TRP A 272 -1.93 -9.26 -4.23
C TRP A 272 -1.38 -9.98 -5.46
N MET A 273 -1.37 -9.33 -6.62
CA MET A 273 -0.86 -9.91 -7.86
C MET A 273 0.61 -10.31 -7.76
N ILE A 274 1.47 -9.46 -7.19
CA ILE A 274 2.89 -9.77 -6.98
C ILE A 274 3.04 -10.98 -6.06
N THR A 275 2.27 -11.02 -4.98
CA THR A 275 2.42 -12.07 -3.96
C THR A 275 1.87 -13.42 -4.40
N PHE A 276 0.76 -13.41 -5.15
CA PHE A 276 0.25 -14.63 -5.79
C PHE A 276 1.23 -15.14 -6.84
N THR A 277 1.84 -14.26 -7.64
CA THR A 277 2.82 -14.67 -8.66
C THR A 277 4.04 -15.33 -8.02
N LEU A 278 4.58 -14.76 -6.94
CA LEU A 278 5.69 -15.34 -6.20
C LEU A 278 5.33 -16.67 -5.53
N ALA A 279 4.12 -16.79 -4.95
CA ALA A 279 3.64 -18.03 -4.37
C ALA A 279 3.48 -19.15 -5.42
N VAL A 280 2.88 -18.84 -6.56
CA VAL A 280 2.76 -19.77 -7.69
C VAL A 280 4.15 -20.16 -8.20
N GLY A 281 5.08 -19.21 -8.31
CA GLY A 281 6.47 -19.48 -8.67
C GLY A 281 7.17 -20.43 -7.69
N GLY A 282 6.94 -20.28 -6.39
CA GLY A 282 7.46 -21.18 -5.35
C GLY A 282 6.92 -22.60 -5.48
N LEU A 283 5.61 -22.75 -5.76
CA LEU A 283 4.97 -24.04 -6.00
C LEU A 283 5.49 -24.72 -7.28
N LEU A 284 5.61 -23.95 -8.37
CA LEU A 284 6.17 -24.44 -9.63
C LEU A 284 7.63 -24.89 -9.46
N ALA A 285 8.45 -24.13 -8.74
CA ALA A 285 9.82 -24.51 -8.45
C ALA A 285 9.91 -25.84 -7.68
N LYS A 286 9.01 -26.05 -6.70
CA LYS A 286 8.92 -27.33 -5.96
C LYS A 286 8.50 -28.48 -6.88
N ALA A 287 7.48 -28.28 -7.71
CA ALA A 287 7.01 -29.29 -8.66
C ALA A 287 8.09 -29.67 -9.68
N ILE A 288 8.78 -28.67 -10.24
CA ILE A 288 9.91 -28.85 -11.16
C ILE A 288 11.03 -29.64 -10.48
N GLN A 289 11.42 -29.25 -9.25
CA GLN A 289 12.46 -29.94 -8.49
C GLN A 289 12.10 -31.42 -8.23
N TRP A 290 10.83 -31.69 -7.90
CA TRP A 290 10.33 -33.06 -7.72
C TRP A 290 10.37 -33.86 -9.02
N CYS A 291 9.89 -33.30 -10.13
CA CYS A 291 9.94 -33.95 -11.45
C CYS A 291 11.38 -34.23 -11.90
N TYR A 292 12.30 -33.27 -11.76
CA TYR A 292 13.71 -33.49 -12.10
C TYR A 292 14.36 -34.56 -11.21
N GLY A 293 14.06 -34.57 -9.91
CA GLY A 293 14.53 -35.62 -9.01
C GLY A 293 14.06 -37.00 -9.45
N LYS A 294 12.77 -37.14 -9.76
CA LYS A 294 12.18 -38.41 -10.21
C LYS A 294 12.75 -38.89 -11.54
N LEU A 295 12.86 -38.00 -12.54
CA LEU A 295 13.43 -38.32 -13.85
C LEU A 295 14.89 -38.76 -13.75
N ARG A 296 15.67 -38.07 -12.90
CA ARG A 296 17.07 -38.41 -12.70
C ARG A 296 17.26 -39.74 -11.97
N ASN A 297 16.46 -40.01 -10.95
CA ASN A 297 16.50 -41.29 -10.23
C ASN A 297 16.12 -42.45 -11.18
N ALA A 298 15.14 -42.23 -12.07
CA ALA A 298 14.74 -43.22 -13.06
C ALA A 298 15.83 -43.48 -14.12
N SER A 299 16.57 -42.46 -14.57
CA SER A 299 17.59 -42.61 -15.61
C SER A 299 18.91 -43.20 -15.12
N GLN A 300 19.29 -42.93 -13.87
CA GLN A 300 20.59 -43.37 -13.34
C GLN A 300 20.52 -44.74 -12.65
N GLY A 301 19.36 -45.21 -12.19
CA GLY A 301 19.27 -46.45 -11.40
C GLY A 301 20.09 -46.41 -10.10
N VAL A 302 20.46 -45.21 -9.64
CA VAL A 302 21.24 -44.96 -8.44
C VAL A 302 20.35 -44.27 -7.42
N ASN A 303 20.29 -44.82 -6.22
CA ASN A 303 19.69 -44.14 -5.08
C ASN A 303 20.77 -43.25 -4.44
N GLU A 304 20.60 -41.93 -4.53
CA GLU A 304 21.47 -40.96 -3.88
C GLU A 304 20.91 -40.63 -2.49
N MET A 305 21.70 -40.88 -1.44
CA MET A 305 21.37 -40.47 -0.07
C MET A 305 22.34 -39.37 0.36
N ARG A 306 21.80 -38.24 0.82
CA ARG A 306 22.62 -37.12 1.31
C ARG A 306 23.01 -37.38 2.77
N LEU A 307 24.30 -37.44 3.06
CA LEU A 307 24.83 -37.65 4.42
C LEU A 307 24.98 -36.33 5.19
N GLN A 308 23.97 -35.46 5.16
CA GLN A 308 24.04 -34.18 5.87
C GLN A 308 23.19 -34.25 7.14
N GLN A 309 23.85 -34.21 8.30
CA GLN A 309 23.16 -33.90 9.54
C GLN A 309 23.14 -32.40 9.75
N PHE A 310 22.02 -31.93 10.27
CA PHE A 310 21.77 -30.54 10.58
C PHE A 310 21.63 -30.43 12.10
N ASP A 311 22.29 -29.46 12.74
CA ASP A 311 22.06 -29.20 14.17
C ASP A 311 20.65 -28.62 14.40
N GLN A 312 20.33 -28.34 15.68
CA GLN A 312 19.09 -27.67 16.08
C GLN A 312 18.92 -26.27 15.47
N TRP A 313 20.00 -25.65 14.96
CA TRP A 313 20.01 -24.38 14.24
C TRP A 313 20.09 -24.56 12.72
N ARG A 314 20.01 -25.82 12.27
CA ARG A 314 20.19 -26.29 10.89
C ARG A 314 21.48 -25.86 10.21
N ASN A 315 22.54 -25.62 10.98
CA ASN A 315 23.88 -25.59 10.43
C ASN A 315 24.31 -27.02 10.08
N PRO A 316 25.00 -27.23 8.95
CA PRO A 316 25.64 -28.51 8.68
C PRO A 316 26.66 -28.74 9.80
N VAL A 317 26.43 -29.75 10.62
CA VAL A 317 27.40 -30.14 11.64
C VAL A 317 28.56 -30.78 10.89
N ASP A 318 29.81 -30.49 11.27
CA ASP A 318 30.96 -31.23 10.75
C ASP A 318 30.83 -32.68 11.21
N THR A 319 30.23 -33.48 10.36
CA THR A 319 29.82 -34.83 10.70
C THR A 319 30.81 -35.82 10.17
N VAL A 320 31.54 -36.38 11.13
CA VAL A 320 31.63 -37.81 11.29
C VAL A 320 30.23 -38.43 11.09
N VAL A 321 29.97 -39.08 9.97
CA VAL A 321 28.71 -39.79 9.73
C VAL A 321 28.96 -41.29 9.84
N VAL A 322 28.31 -41.95 10.79
CA VAL A 322 28.34 -43.42 10.88
C VAL A 322 27.24 -43.97 9.98
N PHE A 323 27.61 -44.65 8.89
CA PHE A 323 26.67 -45.30 7.98
C PHE A 323 27.10 -46.76 7.80
N ASN A 324 26.20 -47.71 8.10
CA ASN A 324 26.50 -49.16 8.14
C ASN A 324 27.73 -49.53 8.99
N GLY A 325 27.95 -48.84 10.11
CA GLY A 325 29.09 -49.11 11.00
C GLY A 325 30.44 -48.55 10.52
N MET A 326 30.49 -47.91 9.35
CA MET A 326 31.68 -47.21 8.87
C MET A 326 31.60 -45.72 9.21
N LEU A 327 32.71 -45.20 9.71
CA LEU A 327 32.87 -43.81 10.12
C LEU A 327 33.37 -43.00 8.92
N TYR A 328 32.52 -42.13 8.38
CA TYR A 328 32.91 -41.26 7.27
C TYR A 328 33.31 -39.89 7.83
N ILE A 329 34.61 -39.57 7.78
CA ILE A 329 35.14 -38.25 8.11
C ILE A 329 35.31 -37.48 6.80
N ASN A 330 34.70 -36.29 6.74
CA ASN A 330 34.74 -35.44 5.56
C ASN A 330 36.21 -35.09 5.21
N GLY A 331 36.69 -35.50 4.03
CA GLY A 331 38.06 -35.28 3.55
C GLY A 331 39.01 -36.48 3.62
N SER A 332 38.62 -37.60 4.24
CA SER A 332 39.37 -38.86 4.16
C SER A 332 38.64 -39.85 3.26
N HIS A 333 39.19 -40.16 2.08
CA HIS A 333 38.65 -41.18 1.18
C HIS A 333 38.82 -42.62 1.71
N GLU A 334 39.57 -42.81 2.81
CA GLU A 334 39.70 -44.09 3.47
C GLU A 334 38.59 -44.26 4.50
N GLY A 335 37.61 -45.11 4.19
CA GLY A 335 36.73 -45.67 5.20
C GLY A 335 37.55 -46.56 6.11
N SER A 336 38.03 -46.03 7.23
CA SER A 336 38.58 -46.87 8.29
C SER A 336 37.42 -47.58 8.96
N SER A 337 37.43 -48.91 8.90
CA SER A 337 36.71 -49.69 9.92
C SER A 337 37.29 -49.24 11.25
N PRO A 338 36.49 -48.78 12.22
CA PRO A 338 37.03 -48.49 13.54
C PRO A 338 37.71 -49.77 14.04
N ASN A 339 39.03 -49.73 14.22
CA ASN A 339 39.73 -50.82 14.88
C ASN A 339 39.13 -50.97 16.27
N ALA A 340 38.91 -52.19 16.72
CA ALA A 340 38.32 -52.47 18.04
C ALA A 340 39.08 -51.77 19.18
N ASP A 341 40.36 -51.46 18.96
CA ASP A 341 41.24 -50.77 19.92
C ASP A 341 40.99 -49.24 19.98
N ASP A 342 40.47 -48.62 18.92
CA ASP A 342 40.15 -47.18 18.92
C ASP A 342 38.79 -46.87 19.56
N ALA A 343 37.93 -47.89 19.72
CA ALA A 343 36.62 -47.78 20.36
C ALA A 343 36.74 -47.50 21.88
N GLU A 344 37.84 -47.89 22.53
CA GLU A 344 38.09 -47.57 23.94
C GLU A 344 38.58 -46.13 24.15
N SER A 345 39.20 -45.49 23.14
CA SER A 345 39.71 -44.11 23.26
C SER A 345 38.61 -43.04 23.23
N PHE A 346 37.44 -43.34 22.65
CA PHE A 346 36.28 -42.44 22.66
C PHE A 346 35.50 -42.46 23.98
N HIS A 347 35.80 -43.40 24.89
CA HIS A 347 35.19 -43.44 26.22
C HIS A 347 35.82 -42.48 27.24
N SER A 348 36.90 -41.76 26.90
CA SER A 348 37.59 -40.83 27.82
C SER A 348 37.25 -39.34 27.64
N CYS A 349 36.36 -38.97 26.73
CA CYS A 349 35.77 -37.64 26.74
C CYS A 349 34.65 -37.60 27.77
N ASP A 350 35.00 -37.26 29.01
CA ASP A 350 34.09 -37.05 30.14
C ASP A 350 33.23 -35.79 29.91
N VAL A 351 32.33 -35.87 28.92
CA VAL A 351 31.26 -34.91 28.69
C VAL A 351 30.10 -35.35 29.56
N LYS A 352 29.95 -34.70 30.71
CA LYS A 352 28.77 -34.84 31.59
C LYS A 352 27.48 -34.84 30.74
N PRO A 353 26.64 -35.87 30.84
CA PRO A 353 25.39 -35.92 30.08
C PRO A 353 24.41 -34.90 30.66
N ARG A 354 24.32 -33.73 30.01
CA ARG A 354 23.14 -32.86 30.15
C ARG A 354 22.14 -33.26 29.08
N GLY A 355 21.16 -34.07 29.51
CA GLY A 355 19.91 -34.28 28.78
C GLY A 355 19.96 -35.43 27.79
N ALA A 356 19.12 -36.43 28.04
CA ALA A 356 18.90 -37.59 27.18
C ALA A 356 18.64 -37.18 25.72
N VAL A 357 19.53 -37.60 24.81
CA VAL A 357 19.24 -37.69 23.38
C VAL A 357 18.36 -38.93 23.20
N LYS A 358 17.04 -38.70 23.18
CA LYS A 358 16.08 -39.68 22.69
C LYS A 358 16.24 -39.80 21.17
N SER A 359 16.40 -41.03 20.71
CA SER A 359 16.21 -41.52 19.33
C SER A 359 17.04 -40.84 18.23
N ILE A 360 18.03 -41.59 17.71
CA ILE A 360 18.51 -41.43 16.34
C ILE A 360 17.39 -41.94 15.43
N ILE A 361 16.61 -41.03 14.86
CA ILE A 361 15.70 -41.36 13.76
C ILE A 361 16.54 -41.33 12.49
N ILE A 362 16.97 -42.49 12.01
CA ILE A 362 17.36 -42.66 10.61
C ILE A 362 16.05 -42.61 9.83
N GLY A 363 15.66 -41.41 9.39
CA GLY A 363 14.49 -41.24 8.55
C GLY A 363 14.79 -41.75 7.15
N GLU A 364 14.41 -42.99 6.88
CA GLU A 364 14.16 -43.46 5.52
C GLU A 364 12.95 -42.65 5.02
N TRP A 365 13.20 -41.72 4.09
CA TRP A 365 12.12 -41.03 3.38
C TRP A 365 11.57 -41.99 2.32
N ASP A 366 10.86 -43.02 2.77
CA ASP A 366 9.93 -43.70 1.90
C ASP A 366 8.72 -42.79 1.71
N ASP A 367 8.50 -42.43 0.44
CA ASP A 367 7.27 -41.85 -0.04
C ASP A 367 6.11 -42.79 0.34
N VAL A 368 5.44 -42.53 1.47
CA VAL A 368 4.12 -43.06 1.74
C VAL A 368 3.18 -42.47 0.69
N GLY A 369 3.01 -43.21 -0.39
CA GLY A 369 1.95 -42.98 -1.35
C GLY A 369 0.62 -43.04 -0.62
N ILE A 370 -0.03 -41.88 -0.47
CA ILE A 370 -1.46 -41.81 -0.20
C ILE A 370 -2.13 -42.42 -1.43
N LYS A 371 -2.58 -43.66 -1.30
CA LYS A 371 -3.63 -44.22 -2.15
C LYS A 371 -4.96 -43.93 -1.47
N ASP A 372 -5.77 -43.20 -2.24
CA ASP A 372 -7.13 -42.71 -2.05
C ASP A 372 -7.37 -41.66 -0.95
#